data_AF-A0A1D1XYT5-F1
#
_entry.id   AF-A0A1D1XYT5-F1
#
_cell.length_a   1.000
_cell.length_b   1.000
_cell.length_c   1.000
_cell.angle_alpha   90.00
_cell.angle_beta   90.00
_cell.angle_gamma   90.00
#
_symmetry.space_group_name_H-M   'P 1'
#
loop_
_entity.id
_entity.type
_entity.pdbx_description
1 polymer ?
#
loop_
_entity_poly.entity_id
_entity_poly.type
_entity_poly.pdbx_seq_one_letter_code
_entity_poly.pdbx_strand_id
1 'polypeptide(L)'
;MDEPLTDIPKIIPIILSSSQDQTKYYHENVEYKNFISHIPKSKQSLENLIALKRLHRPFKWNDKSRINDIWYNEDSCKAVIEVTQTVRRRIFFWTERRNRIIIKLDLAFGNDGKYIIRRQEDLMQPEEFVGTLIPVIFPTIITILKIFISVIGIGFGRLLGIFGC
;
A
#
# COMPACT_ATOMS: atom_id res chain seq x y z
N MET A 1 7.86 3.92 -18.82
CA MET A 1 7.77 5.32 -18.35
C MET A 1 9.03 6.00 -18.82
N ASP A 2 8.89 7.18 -19.43
CA ASP A 2 10.01 7.89 -20.02
C ASP A 2 10.63 8.83 -18.97
N GLU A 3 9.79 9.50 -18.18
CA GLU A 3 10.19 10.35 -17.05
C GLU A 3 9.44 9.95 -15.77
N PRO A 4 10.09 9.30 -14.79
CA PRO A 4 9.42 8.83 -13.58
C PRO A 4 8.68 9.93 -12.81
N LEU A 5 9.28 11.12 -12.61
CA LEU A 5 8.67 12.22 -11.88
C LEU A 5 7.38 12.74 -12.54
N THR A 6 7.31 12.72 -13.87
CA THR A 6 6.16 13.21 -14.64
C THR A 6 5.12 12.11 -14.85
N ASP A 7 5.54 10.85 -14.97
CA ASP A 7 4.69 9.71 -15.31
C ASP A 7 4.07 9.05 -14.07
N ILE A 8 4.81 8.95 -12.95
CA ILE A 8 4.33 8.37 -11.69
C ILE A 8 2.97 8.95 -11.26
N PRO A 9 2.77 10.28 -11.21
CA PRO A 9 1.48 10.85 -10.82
C PRO A 9 0.32 10.39 -11.71
N LYS A 10 0.57 10.16 -13.00
CA LYS A 10 -0.45 9.73 -13.98
C LYS A 10 -0.80 8.26 -13.84
N ILE A 11 0.18 7.41 -13.51
CA ILE A 11 -0.03 5.96 -13.39
C ILE A 11 -0.63 5.55 -12.05
N ILE A 12 -0.46 6.34 -10.98
CA ILE A 12 -0.91 5.97 -9.63
C ILE A 12 -2.43 5.76 -9.55
N PRO A 13 -3.28 6.68 -10.07
CA PRO A 13 -4.72 6.44 -10.15
C PRO A 13 -5.06 5.18 -10.95
N ILE A 14 -4.31 4.89 -12.03
CA ILE A 14 -4.50 3.70 -12.87
C ILE A 14 -4.18 2.44 -12.07
N ILE A 15 -3.04 2.39 -11.39
CA ILE A 15 -2.55 1.26 -10.58
C ILE A 15 -3.48 0.96 -9.40
N LEU A 16 -4.09 2.00 -8.81
CA LEU A 16 -4.99 1.89 -7.66
C LEU A 16 -6.43 1.51 -8.05
N SER A 17 -6.90 1.89 -9.25
CA SER A 17 -8.29 1.72 -9.71
C SER A 17 -8.65 0.33 -10.26
N SER A 18 -7.75 -0.66 -10.15
CA SER A 18 -7.98 -2.04 -10.64
C SER A 18 -8.36 -2.16 -12.15
N SER A 19 -8.01 -1.17 -12.98
CA SER A 19 -8.10 -1.22 -14.45
C SER A 19 -7.20 -2.29 -15.10
N GLN A 20 -7.54 -2.73 -16.32
CA GLN A 20 -6.74 -3.71 -17.07
C GLN A 20 -5.44 -3.10 -17.64
N ASP A 21 -5.39 -1.78 -17.84
CA ASP A 21 -4.26 -1.08 -18.47
C ASP A 21 -3.01 -0.95 -17.59
N GLN A 22 -2.99 -1.59 -16.42
CA GLN A 22 -1.92 -1.47 -15.44
C GLN A 22 -0.72 -2.34 -15.77
N THR A 23 -0.94 -3.46 -16.47
CA THR A 23 0.07 -4.50 -16.70
C THR A 23 1.27 -3.97 -17.46
N LYS A 24 1.06 -3.01 -18.37
CA LYS A 24 2.12 -2.36 -19.16
C LYS A 24 3.15 -1.59 -18.34
N TYR A 25 2.86 -1.28 -17.08
CA TYR A 25 3.78 -0.58 -16.19
C TYR A 25 4.57 -1.52 -15.29
N TYR A 26 4.26 -2.82 -15.28
CA TYR A 26 4.91 -3.82 -14.42
C TYR A 26 5.83 -4.73 -15.21
N HIS A 27 6.92 -5.12 -14.55
CA HIS A 27 7.79 -6.19 -15.03
C HIS A 27 7.09 -7.56 -14.86
N GLU A 28 7.38 -8.53 -15.74
CA GLU A 28 6.81 -9.90 -15.67
C GLU A 28 7.04 -10.56 -14.29
N ASN A 29 8.28 -10.50 -13.81
CA ASN A 29 8.70 -10.93 -12.47
C ASN A 29 8.50 -9.88 -11.36
N VAL A 30 7.38 -9.15 -11.35
CA VAL A 30 7.08 -8.12 -10.33
C VAL A 30 7.02 -8.71 -8.92
N GLU A 31 7.57 -8.01 -7.93
CA GLU A 31 7.36 -8.31 -6.52
C GLU A 31 6.26 -7.39 -5.97
N TYR A 32 5.28 -7.95 -5.27
CA TYR A 32 4.22 -7.16 -4.63
C TYR A 32 4.11 -7.50 -3.16
N LYS A 33 4.06 -6.48 -2.31
CA LYS A 33 3.89 -6.66 -0.88
C LYS A 33 2.94 -5.62 -0.31
N ASN A 34 2.01 -6.06 0.51
CA ASN A 34 1.21 -5.18 1.35
C ASN A 34 1.04 -5.82 2.74
N PHE A 35 0.19 -5.24 3.58
CA PHE A 35 -0.06 -5.74 4.93
C PHE A 35 -0.64 -7.18 5.00
N ILE A 36 -1.38 -7.64 3.99
CA ILE A 36 -2.12 -8.92 4.01
C ILE A 36 -1.54 -9.95 3.04
N SER A 37 -0.82 -9.51 2.03
CA SER A 37 -0.45 -10.32 0.88
C SER A 37 0.97 -10.02 0.45
N HIS A 38 1.69 -11.09 0.12
CA HIS A 38 3.04 -11.03 -0.43
C HIS A 38 3.10 -11.94 -1.65
N ILE A 39 3.46 -11.36 -2.79
CA ILE A 39 3.72 -12.06 -4.05
C ILE A 39 5.23 -11.94 -4.30
N PRO A 40 5.99 -13.03 -4.10
CA PRO A 40 7.42 -13.03 -4.34
C PRO A 40 7.73 -12.91 -5.84
N LYS A 41 8.99 -12.62 -6.19
CA LYS A 41 9.45 -12.58 -7.59
C LYS A 41 9.39 -13.97 -8.23
N SER A 42 8.64 -14.11 -9.31
CA SER A 42 8.48 -15.36 -10.08
C SER A 42 7.93 -15.03 -11.48
N LYS A 43 8.04 -15.99 -12.41
CA LYS A 43 7.50 -15.86 -13.78
C LYS A 43 5.99 -15.63 -13.83
N GLN A 44 5.26 -16.05 -12.79
CA GLN A 44 3.81 -15.91 -12.69
C GLN A 44 3.38 -14.72 -11.81
N SER A 45 4.32 -13.91 -11.32
CA SER A 45 4.00 -12.89 -10.32
C SER A 45 3.11 -11.78 -10.86
N LEU A 46 3.27 -11.40 -12.12
CA LEU A 46 2.36 -10.46 -12.78
C LEU A 46 0.93 -11.03 -12.88
N GLU A 47 0.78 -12.29 -13.26
CA GLU A 47 -0.54 -12.95 -13.32
C GLU A 47 -1.19 -13.05 -11.93
N ASN A 48 -0.41 -13.40 -10.91
CA ASN A 48 -0.86 -13.45 -9.52
C ASN A 48 -1.29 -12.06 -9.01
N LEU A 49 -0.54 -11.01 -9.37
CA LEU A 49 -0.89 -9.63 -9.04
C LEU A 49 -2.21 -9.22 -9.70
N ILE A 50 -2.41 -9.58 -10.97
CA ILE A 50 -3.66 -9.35 -11.70
C ILE A 50 -4.82 -10.09 -11.02
N ALA A 51 -4.64 -11.36 -10.67
CA ALA A 51 -5.65 -12.16 -9.99
C ALA A 51 -6.04 -11.54 -8.64
N LEU A 52 -5.05 -11.09 -7.85
CA LEU A 52 -5.28 -10.40 -6.58
C LEU A 52 -6.07 -9.09 -6.78
N LYS A 53 -5.69 -8.27 -7.75
CA LYS A 53 -6.42 -7.02 -8.05
C LYS A 53 -7.85 -7.27 -8.55
N ARG A 54 -8.07 -8.35 -9.32
CA ARG A 54 -9.42 -8.79 -9.76
C ARG A 54 -10.27 -9.23 -8.57
N LEU A 55 -9.70 -9.99 -7.64
CA LEU A 55 -10.39 -10.40 -6.41
C LEU A 55 -10.85 -9.19 -5.58
N HIS A 56 -10.05 -8.13 -5.50
CA HIS A 56 -10.40 -6.93 -4.73
C HIS A 56 -11.36 -5.96 -5.44
N ARG A 57 -11.51 -6.06 -6.77
CA ARG A 57 -12.37 -5.20 -7.59
C ARG A 57 -13.84 -5.14 -7.11
N PRO A 58 -14.55 -6.25 -6.85
CA PRO A 58 -15.96 -6.19 -6.44
C PRO A 58 -16.20 -5.50 -5.09
N PHE A 59 -15.17 -5.38 -4.25
CA PHE A 59 -15.28 -4.75 -2.94
C PHE A 59 -15.16 -3.22 -2.99
N LYS A 60 -14.74 -2.63 -4.11
CA LYS A 60 -14.60 -1.18 -4.28
C LYS A 60 -15.82 -0.63 -5.03
N TRP A 61 -16.53 0.34 -4.45
CA TRP A 61 -17.66 1.01 -5.08
C TRP A 61 -17.25 2.36 -5.69
N ASN A 62 -16.47 3.13 -4.95
CA ASN A 62 -15.90 4.39 -5.42
C ASN A 62 -14.55 4.58 -4.72
N ASP A 63 -13.53 4.94 -5.49
CA ASP A 63 -12.20 5.27 -4.99
C ASP A 63 -11.75 6.62 -5.54
N LYS A 64 -11.55 7.58 -4.62
CA LYS A 64 -10.86 8.83 -4.93
C LYS A 64 -9.46 8.75 -4.37
N SER A 65 -8.46 8.81 -5.24
CA SER A 65 -7.06 8.91 -4.82
C SER A 65 -6.61 10.36 -4.92
N ARG A 66 -5.93 10.84 -3.88
CA ARG A 66 -5.23 12.12 -3.87
C ARG A 66 -3.77 11.84 -3.57
N ILE A 67 -2.89 12.27 -4.47
CA ILE A 67 -1.46 12.22 -4.24
C ILE A 67 -1.11 13.40 -3.32
N ASN A 68 -0.47 13.10 -2.21
CA ASN A 68 -0.03 14.10 -1.24
C ASN A 68 1.40 14.54 -1.57
N ASP A 69 2.30 13.58 -1.83
CA ASP A 69 3.71 13.84 -2.11
C ASP A 69 4.33 12.71 -2.94
N ILE A 70 5.41 13.02 -3.66
CA ILE A 70 6.18 12.08 -4.49
C ILE A 70 7.66 12.36 -4.27
N TRP A 71 8.38 11.35 -3.79
CA TRP A 71 9.83 11.36 -3.70
C TRP A 71 10.39 10.35 -4.69
N TYR A 72 11.24 10.81 -5.60
CA TYR A 72 11.99 9.95 -6.51
C TYR A 72 13.48 10.13 -6.29
N ASN A 73 14.19 9.03 -6.18
CA ASN A 73 15.64 9.00 -6.12
C ASN A 73 16.16 8.37 -7.41
N GLU A 74 16.85 9.18 -8.22
CA GLU A 74 17.41 8.80 -9.51
C GLU A 74 18.49 7.72 -9.36
N ASP A 75 19.43 7.89 -8.42
CA ASP A 75 20.56 6.97 -8.20
C ASP A 75 20.13 5.54 -7.89
N SER A 76 19.08 5.41 -7.07
CA SER A 76 18.55 4.12 -6.64
C SER A 76 17.38 3.64 -7.50
N CYS A 77 16.88 4.46 -8.42
CA CYS A 77 15.66 4.22 -9.20
C CYS A 77 14.45 3.85 -8.34
N LYS A 78 14.31 4.48 -7.16
CA LYS A 78 13.21 4.22 -6.22
C LYS A 78 12.30 5.42 -6.11
N ALA A 79 11.00 5.14 -6.09
CA ALA A 79 9.99 6.14 -5.80
C ALA A 79 9.24 5.80 -4.52
N VAL A 80 8.96 6.80 -3.71
CA VAL A 80 8.06 6.72 -2.57
C VAL A 80 6.96 7.72 -2.81
N ILE A 81 5.72 7.26 -2.74
CA ILE A 81 4.56 8.06 -3.09
C ILE A 81 3.60 8.00 -1.92
N GLU A 82 3.19 9.17 -1.46
CA GLU A 82 2.18 9.27 -0.44
C GLU A 82 0.82 9.54 -1.09
N VAL A 83 -0.14 8.66 -0.83
CA VAL A 83 -1.50 8.74 -1.38
C VAL A 83 -2.52 8.68 -0.26
N THR A 84 -3.45 9.63 -0.26
CA THR A 84 -4.70 9.51 0.50
C THR A 84 -5.73 8.86 -0.41
N GLN A 85 -6.16 7.64 -0.08
CA GLN A 85 -7.25 6.97 -0.78
C GLN A 85 -8.52 7.04 0.04
N THR A 86 -9.55 7.63 -0.55
CA THR A 86 -10.90 7.63 0.01
C THR A 86 -11.66 6.48 -0.61
N VAL A 87 -11.96 5.46 0.20
CA VAL A 87 -12.58 4.21 -0.26
C VAL A 87 -13.98 4.12 0.29
N ARG A 88 -14.94 3.93 -0.62
CA ARG A 88 -16.30 3.51 -0.30
C ARG A 88 -16.46 2.05 -0.70
N ARG A 89 -16.74 1.17 0.27
CA ARG A 89 -16.90 -0.26 0.04
C ARG A 89 -18.35 -0.59 -0.31
N ARG A 90 -18.55 -1.62 -1.15
CA ARG A 90 -19.89 -2.07 -1.56
C ARG A 90 -20.72 -2.61 -0.39
N ILE A 91 -20.08 -3.36 0.53
CA ILE A 91 -20.73 -3.95 1.70
C ILE A 91 -21.12 -2.88 2.73
N PHE A 92 -20.24 -1.89 2.95
CA PHE A 92 -20.45 -0.80 3.90
C PHE A 92 -20.66 0.52 3.15
N PHE A 93 -21.67 0.56 2.28
CA PHE A 93 -21.90 1.73 1.43
C PHE A 93 -22.25 3.00 2.21
N TRP A 94 -22.62 2.92 3.49
CA TRP A 94 -22.91 4.09 4.33
C TRP A 94 -21.67 4.72 4.97
N THR A 95 -20.50 4.06 4.91
CA THR A 95 -19.26 4.62 5.47
C THR A 95 -18.27 4.93 4.35
N GLU A 96 -17.71 6.13 4.42
CA GLU A 96 -16.55 6.53 3.63
C GLU A 96 -15.35 6.56 4.56
N ARG A 97 -14.24 5.91 4.17
CA ARG A 97 -13.01 5.88 4.97
C ARG A 97 -11.87 6.43 4.13
N ARG A 98 -11.12 7.35 4.73
CA ARG A 98 -9.86 7.87 4.20
C ARG A 98 -8.73 7.04 4.79
N ASN A 99 -7.93 6.43 3.92
CA ASN A 99 -6.74 5.68 4.30
C ASN A 99 -5.53 6.35 3.69
N ARG A 100 -4.46 6.47 4.48
CA ARG A 100 -3.17 6.97 4.03
C ARG A 100 -2.32 5.76 3.65
N ILE A 101 -1.90 5.73 2.40
CA ILE A 101 -1.11 4.65 1.83
C ILE A 101 0.21 5.24 1.36
N ILE A 102 1.31 4.65 1.80
CA ILE A 102 2.65 4.95 1.28
C ILE A 102 3.02 3.83 0.33
N ILE A 103 3.17 4.17 -0.95
CA ILE A 103 3.51 3.23 -2.01
C ILE A 103 5.00 3.39 -2.30
N LYS A 104 5.77 2.33 -2.10
CA LYS A 104 7.17 2.27 -2.51
C LYS A 104 7.28 1.50 -3.81
N LEU A 105 7.88 2.12 -4.83
CA LEU A 105 8.13 1.50 -6.11
C LEU A 105 9.65 1.39 -6.31
N ASP A 106 10.12 0.18 -6.60
CA ASP A 106 11.44 0.01 -7.20
C ASP A 106 11.26 -0.10 -8.71
N LEU A 107 11.87 0.83 -9.44
CA LEU A 107 11.86 0.86 -10.89
C LEU A 107 13.11 0.16 -11.42
N ALA A 108 12.96 -0.51 -12.55
CA ALA A 108 14.07 -1.01 -13.34
C ALA A 108 14.05 -0.28 -14.69
N PHE A 109 15.22 0.14 -15.16
CA PHE A 109 15.38 0.65 -16.51
C PHE A 109 15.44 -0.53 -17.48
N GLY A 110 14.46 -0.60 -18.38
CA GLY A 110 14.38 -1.66 -19.39
C GLY A 110 15.30 -1.40 -20.57
N ASN A 111 15.55 -2.45 -21.35
CA ASN A 111 16.34 -2.37 -22.58
C ASN A 111 15.68 -1.51 -23.68
N ASP A 112 14.38 -1.26 -23.53
CA ASP A 112 13.54 -0.40 -24.36
C ASP A 112 13.66 1.10 -24.00
N GLY A 113 14.56 1.45 -23.08
CA GLY A 113 14.79 2.83 -22.64
C GLY A 113 13.71 3.35 -21.70
N LYS A 114 12.88 2.45 -21.14
CA LYS A 114 11.72 2.82 -20.31
C LYS A 114 11.86 2.27 -18.90
N TYR A 115 11.42 3.06 -17.93
CA TYR A 115 11.25 2.59 -16.56
C TYR A 115 10.00 1.72 -16.43
N ILE A 116 10.17 0.57 -15.76
CA ILE A 116 9.14 -0.42 -15.45
C ILE A 116 9.18 -0.78 -13.96
N ILE A 117 8.02 -1.04 -13.36
CA ILE A 117 7.90 -1.34 -11.93
C ILE A 117 8.33 -2.80 -11.70
N ARG A 118 9.43 -2.97 -10.97
CA ARG A 118 9.96 -4.28 -10.59
C ARG A 118 9.46 -4.73 -9.23
N ARG A 119 9.26 -3.79 -8.30
CA ARG A 119 8.69 -4.08 -6.99
C ARG A 119 7.75 -2.97 -6.57
N GLN A 120 6.64 -3.36 -5.95
CA GLN A 120 5.71 -2.45 -5.30
C GLN A 120 5.47 -2.93 -3.86
N GLU A 121 5.65 -2.02 -2.91
CA GLU A 121 5.33 -2.25 -1.51
C GLU A 121 4.35 -1.18 -1.00
N ASP A 122 3.14 -1.62 -0.67
CA ASP A 122 2.07 -0.76 -0.16
C ASP A 122 2.06 -0.82 1.37
N LEU A 123 2.40 0.30 2.00
CA LEU A 123 2.40 0.45 3.45
C LEU A 123 1.14 1.20 3.87
N MET A 124 0.36 0.58 4.75
CA MET A 124 -0.86 1.15 5.32
C MET A 124 -0.94 0.71 6.78
N GLN A 125 -1.54 1.56 7.62
CA GLN A 125 -1.75 1.21 9.02
C GLN A 125 -2.75 0.06 9.14
N PRO A 126 -2.48 -0.96 9.98
CA PRO A 126 -3.40 -2.07 10.20
C PRO A 126 -4.81 -1.60 10.61
N GLU A 127 -4.92 -0.55 11.41
CA GLU A 127 -6.19 0.04 11.85
C GLU A 127 -7.02 0.58 10.69
N GLU A 128 -6.36 1.29 9.77
CA GLU A 128 -7.01 1.85 8.59
C GLU A 128 -7.48 0.72 7.67
N PHE A 129 -6.64 -0.30 7.45
CA PHE A 129 -7.02 -1.46 6.66
C PHE A 129 -8.22 -2.20 7.26
N VAL A 130 -8.13 -2.56 8.54
CA VAL A 130 -9.17 -3.32 9.24
C VAL A 130 -10.45 -2.49 9.37
N GLY A 131 -10.33 -1.17 9.53
CA GLY A 131 -11.46 -0.24 9.48
C GLY A 131 -12.16 -0.15 8.13
N THR A 132 -11.51 -0.59 7.04
CA THR A 132 -12.21 -0.79 5.77
C THR A 132 -12.91 -2.13 5.63
N LEU A 133 -12.55 -3.14 6.45
CA LEU A 133 -13.17 -4.47 6.44
C LEU A 133 -14.33 -4.57 7.44
N ILE A 134 -14.19 -4.00 8.64
CA ILE A 134 -15.25 -3.96 9.67
C ILE A 134 -15.18 -2.57 10.35
N PRO A 135 -16.02 -1.61 9.94
CA PRO A 135 -15.75 -0.19 10.16
C PRO A 135 -15.87 0.34 11.58
N VAL A 136 -16.34 -0.44 12.56
CA VAL A 136 -16.65 0.10 13.90
C VAL A 136 -16.01 -0.71 15.03
N ILE A 137 -16.08 -2.04 14.98
CA ILE A 137 -15.70 -2.89 16.11
C ILE A 137 -14.19 -3.13 16.15
N PHE A 138 -13.60 -3.50 15.02
CA PHE A 138 -12.20 -3.94 15.00
C PHE A 138 -11.14 -2.83 15.13
N PRO A 139 -11.27 -1.64 14.52
CA PRO A 139 -10.28 -0.56 14.69
C PRO A 139 -10.13 -0.16 16.15
N THR A 140 -11.26 -0.13 16.87
CA THR A 140 -11.33 0.14 18.30
C THR A 140 -10.59 -0.93 19.10
N ILE A 141 -10.80 -2.21 18.79
CA ILE A 141 -10.09 -3.33 19.44
C ILE A 141 -8.58 -3.24 19.21
N ILE A 142 -8.12 -3.00 17.98
CA ILE A 142 -6.69 -2.89 17.66
C ILE A 142 -6.05 -1.70 18.40
N THR A 143 -6.75 -0.56 18.45
CA THR A 143 -6.28 0.62 19.18
C THR A 143 -6.17 0.34 20.68
N ILE A 144 -7.19 -0.30 21.28
CA ILE A 144 -7.18 -0.69 22.69
C ILE A 144 -6.02 -1.66 22.97
N LEU A 145 -5.81 -2.65 22.10
CA LEU A 145 -4.71 -3.61 22.25
C LEU A 145 -3.34 -2.91 22.21
N LYS A 146 -3.14 -1.99 21.27
CA LYS A 146 -1.89 -1.20 21.19
C LYS A 146 -1.66 -0.36 22.46
N ILE A 147 -2.70 0.28 22.97
CA ILE A 147 -2.63 1.05 24.23
C ILE A 147 -2.25 0.10 25.38
N PHE A 148 -2.92 -1.04 25.50
CA PHE A 148 -2.67 -2.00 26.57
C PHE A 148 -1.23 -2.53 26.57
N ILE A 149 -0.73 -2.96 25.40
CA ILE A 149 0.65 -3.42 25.23
C ILE A 149 1.64 -2.29 25.56
N SER A 150 1.35 -1.05 25.13
CA SER A 150 2.21 0.11 25.42
C SER A 150 2.27 0.40 26.92
N VAL A 151 1.14 0.33 27.63
CA VAL A 151 1.08 0.53 29.08
C VAL A 151 1.91 -0.54 29.82
N ILE A 152 1.78 -1.81 29.43
CA ILE A 152 2.58 -2.89 30.02
C ILE A 152 4.07 -2.66 29.75
N GLY A 153 4.44 -2.33 28.52
CA GLY A 153 5.83 -2.07 28.15
C GLY A 153 6.44 -0.88 28.89
N ILE A 154 5.69 0.22 29.03
CA ILE A 154 6.11 1.39 29.82
C ILE A 154 6.26 1.01 31.30
N GLY A 155 5.32 0.24 31.86
CA GLY A 155 5.40 -0.25 33.24
C GLY A 155 6.64 -1.10 33.48
N PHE A 156 6.93 -2.03 32.57
CA PHE A 156 8.11 -2.88 32.63
C PHE A 156 9.41 -2.07 32.48
N GLY A 157 9.46 -1.12 31.55
CA GLY A 157 10.61 -0.23 31.37
C GLY A 157 10.87 0.66 32.60
N ARG A 158 9.81 1.16 33.25
CA ARG A 158 9.94 1.91 34.52
C ARG A 158 10.45 1.03 35.64
N LEU A 159 10.01 -0.23 35.73
CA LEU A 159 10.53 -1.18 36.71
C LEU A 159 12.01 -1.46 36.48
N LEU A 160 12.44 -1.74 35.25
CA LEU A 160 13.85 -1.95 34.91
C LEU A 160 14.71 -0.71 35.21
N GLY A 161 14.21 0.49 34.91
CA GLY A 161 14.90 1.75 35.23
C GLY A 161 15.04 2.02 36.73
N ILE A 162 14.14 1.49 37.57
CA ILE A 162 14.29 1.52 39.04
C ILE A 162 15.36 0.52 39.51
N PHE A 163 15.56 -0.58 38.80
CA PHE A 163 16.58 -1.59 39.11
C PHE A 163 17.96 -1.33 38.47
N GLY A 164 18.14 -0.22 37.75
CA GLY A 164 19.46 0.26 37.33
C GLY A 164 20.14 -0.55 36.21
N CYS A 165 19.38 -1.04 35.24
CA CYS A 165 19.90 -1.46 33.93
C CYS A 165 19.63 -0.38 32.87
#